data_AF-A0A9E3I2F5-F1
#
_entry.id   AF-A0A9E3I2F5-F1
#
_cell.length_a   1.000
_cell.length_b   1.000
_cell.length_c   1.000
_cell.angle_alpha   90.00
_cell.angle_beta   90.00
_cell.angle_gamma   90.00
#
_symmetry.space_group_name_H-M   'P 1'
#
loop_
_entity.id
_entity.type
_entity.pdbx_description
1 polymer ?
#
loop_
_entity_poly.entity_id
_entity_poly.type
_entity_poly.pdbx_seq_one_letter_code
_entity_poly.pdbx_strand_id
1 'polypeptide(L)'
;MDEEFISEPIKPVAGTFEPAAMTRGEPGLPGRFIWRDKEYAVVDVLEVWKELGPCKSGGPEKYLRKHWFRIVTDNGMIMTLYFERQPRAKSQNKMRWWLYTVIGKEEDE
;
A
#
# COMPACT_ATOMS: atom_id res chain seq x y z
N MET A 1 -1.60 -20.17 6.74
CA MET A 1 -1.19 -18.84 6.24
C MET A 1 -2.25 -17.89 6.74
N ASP A 2 -2.01 -17.43 7.95
CA ASP A 2 -2.94 -16.63 8.73
C ASP A 2 -2.80 -15.19 8.24
N GLU A 3 -3.89 -14.65 7.68
CA GLU A 3 -3.96 -13.25 7.29
C GLU A 3 -4.35 -12.43 8.51
N GLU A 4 -3.47 -11.53 8.94
CA GLU A 4 -3.72 -10.57 10.01
C GLU A 4 -4.17 -9.24 9.42
N PHE A 5 -5.33 -8.75 9.89
CA PHE A 5 -5.84 -7.43 9.55
C PHE A 5 -5.16 -6.35 10.40
N ILE A 6 -4.50 -5.40 9.73
CA ILE A 6 -3.70 -4.34 10.37
C ILE A 6 -4.38 -2.98 10.24
N SER A 7 -4.65 -2.52 9.01
CA SER A 7 -5.20 -1.19 8.68
C SER A 7 -4.46 0.02 9.28
N GLU A 8 -3.13 -0.06 9.38
CA GLU A 8 -2.28 1.00 9.97
C GLU A 8 -1.57 1.83 8.89
N PRO A 9 -1.25 3.11 9.16
CA PRO A 9 -0.49 3.94 8.24
C PRO A 9 0.97 3.47 8.17
N ILE A 10 1.55 3.51 6.96
CA ILE A 10 2.99 3.28 6.75
C ILE A 10 3.68 4.55 6.29
N LYS A 11 4.98 4.65 6.58
CA LYS A 11 5.82 5.76 6.13
C LYS A 11 6.69 5.30 4.97
N PRO A 12 6.42 5.74 3.72
CA PRO A 12 7.31 5.43 2.60
C PRO A 12 8.69 6.04 2.84
N VAL A 13 9.76 5.28 2.59
CA VAL A 13 11.13 5.80 2.62
C VAL A 13 11.40 6.50 1.28
N ALA A 14 11.54 7.83 1.32
CA ALA A 14 11.72 8.65 0.14
C ALA A 14 13.02 8.28 -0.60
N GLY A 15 12.96 8.21 -1.93
CA GLY A 15 14.11 7.89 -2.79
C GLY A 15 14.24 6.42 -3.21
N THR A 16 13.35 5.56 -2.74
CA THR A 16 13.28 4.13 -3.12
C THR A 16 12.21 3.83 -4.17
N PHE A 17 11.66 4.85 -4.82
CA PHE A 17 10.56 4.68 -5.76
C PHE A 17 11.05 4.02 -7.04
N GLU A 18 10.36 2.97 -7.48
CA GLU A 18 10.63 2.37 -8.79
C GLU A 18 10.30 3.40 -9.90
N PRO A 19 11.30 3.85 -10.68
CA PRO A 19 11.09 4.88 -11.70
C PRO A 19 10.25 4.35 -12.88
N ALA A 20 10.22 3.04 -13.09
CA ALA A 20 9.44 2.41 -14.17
C ALA A 20 7.93 2.61 -13.99
N ALA A 21 7.42 2.54 -12.74
CA ALA A 21 6.00 2.74 -12.44
C ALA A 21 5.51 4.18 -12.71
N MET A 22 6.40 5.17 -12.57
CA MET A 22 6.05 6.59 -12.78
C MET A 22 5.71 6.92 -14.23
N THR A 23 6.27 6.18 -15.20
CA THR A 23 5.97 6.37 -16.64
C THR A 23 4.53 5.98 -16.99
N ARG A 24 3.86 5.17 -16.17
CA ARG A 24 2.53 4.61 -16.43
C ARG A 24 1.38 5.37 -15.74
N GLY A 25 1.68 6.49 -15.07
CA GLY A 25 0.69 7.28 -14.31
C GLY A 25 0.24 6.62 -12.99
N GLU A 26 1.00 5.61 -12.55
CA GLU A 26 0.80 4.91 -11.29
C GLU A 26 1.57 5.64 -10.18
N PRO A 27 1.01 5.77 -8.96
CA PRO A 27 1.80 6.29 -7.85
C PRO A 27 3.00 5.36 -7.68
N GLY A 28 4.22 5.92 -7.73
CA GLY A 28 5.44 5.13 -7.52
C GLY A 28 5.32 4.40 -6.19
N LEU A 29 5.23 3.08 -6.24
CA LEU A 29 5.27 2.24 -5.04
C LEU A 29 6.63 2.48 -4.39
N PRO A 30 6.69 2.81 -3.09
CA PRO A 30 7.96 2.89 -2.39
C PRO A 30 8.60 1.51 -2.34
N GLY A 31 9.85 1.39 -2.80
CA GLY A 31 10.62 0.16 -2.68
C GLY A 31 10.96 -0.18 -1.22
N ARG A 32 10.86 0.78 -0.30
CA ARG A 32 10.95 0.55 1.15
C ARG A 32 9.98 1.41 1.95
N PHE A 33 9.48 0.90 3.06
CA PHE A 33 8.60 1.63 3.97
C PHE A 33 8.83 1.23 5.42
N ILE A 34 8.48 2.13 6.33
CA ILE A 34 8.55 1.91 7.78
C ILE A 34 7.13 1.65 8.30
N TRP A 35 6.98 0.53 9.01
CA TRP A 35 5.77 0.15 9.75
C TRP A 35 6.17 -0.27 11.17
N ARG A 36 5.52 0.29 12.20
CA ARG A 36 5.82 0.04 13.63
C ARG A 36 7.32 0.14 13.98
N ASP A 37 8.00 1.16 13.46
CA ASP A 37 9.44 1.40 13.66
C ASP A 37 10.38 0.36 12.99
N LYS A 38 9.83 -0.63 12.29
CA LYS A 38 10.59 -1.57 11.45
C LYS A 38 10.57 -1.11 9.99
N GLU A 39 11.72 -1.17 9.33
CA GLU A 39 11.84 -0.99 7.88
C GLU A 39 11.56 -2.32 7.16
N TYR A 40 10.77 -2.26 6.10
CA TYR A 40 10.50 -3.37 5.19
C TYR A 40 10.87 -2.98 3.77
N ALA A 41 11.57 -3.87 3.07
CA ALA A 41 11.87 -3.70 1.65
C ALA A 41 10.90 -4.51 0.81
N VAL A 42 10.37 -3.88 -0.25
CA VAL A 42 9.57 -4.56 -1.27
C VAL A 42 10.52 -5.35 -2.16
N VAL A 43 10.37 -6.68 -2.15
CA VAL A 43 11.15 -7.59 -3.01
C VAL A 43 10.41 -7.86 -4.30
N ASP A 44 9.11 -8.09 -4.22
CA ASP A 44 8.29 -8.41 -5.39
C ASP A 44 6.87 -7.84 -5.22
N VAL A 45 6.22 -7.55 -6.35
CA VAL A 45 4.84 -7.09 -6.39
C VAL A 45 3.99 -8.18 -7.03
N LEU A 46 3.32 -8.96 -6.17
CA LEU A 46 2.47 -10.08 -6.59
C LEU A 46 1.26 -9.61 -7.40
N GLU A 47 0.64 -8.51 -6.97
CA GLU A 47 -0.59 -8.04 -7.60
C GLU A 47 -0.76 -6.53 -7.42
N VAL A 48 -1.27 -5.86 -8.46
CA VAL A 48 -1.65 -4.44 -8.42
C VAL A 48 -3.05 -4.31 -8.96
N TRP A 49 -3.95 -3.73 -8.18
CA TRP A 49 -5.33 -3.52 -8.61
C TRP A 49 -5.88 -2.19 -8.11
N LYS A 50 -7.01 -1.79 -8.70
CA LYS A 50 -7.66 -0.51 -8.43
C LYS A 50 -9.04 -0.81 -7.87
N GLU A 51 -9.37 -0.23 -6.72
CA GLU A 51 -10.73 -0.33 -6.19
C GLU A 51 -11.53 0.91 -6.56
N LEU A 52 -12.61 0.66 -7.29
CA LEU A 52 -13.63 1.63 -7.65
C LEU A 52 -14.72 1.59 -6.58
N GLY A 53 -14.81 2.64 -5.76
CA GLY A 53 -15.82 2.71 -4.69
C GLY A 53 -17.13 3.35 -5.16
N PRO A 54 -18.30 2.95 -4.63
CA PRO A 54 -19.56 3.62 -4.90
C PRO A 54 -19.59 5.04 -4.30
N CYS A 55 -20.20 5.98 -5.00
CA CYS A 55 -20.52 7.33 -4.52
C CYS A 55 -21.47 7.26 -3.32
N LYS A 56 -21.24 8.07 -2.27
CA LYS A 56 -22.13 8.18 -1.10
C LYS A 56 -23.47 8.87 -1.41
N SER A 57 -23.70 9.27 -2.66
CA SER A 57 -24.88 10.02 -3.12
C SER A 57 -25.56 9.33 -4.29
N GLY A 58 -25.86 8.02 -4.20
CA GLY A 58 -26.82 7.34 -5.10
C GLY A 58 -26.63 7.46 -6.63
N GLY A 59 -25.48 7.96 -7.11
CA GLY A 59 -25.20 8.16 -8.53
C GLY A 59 -24.32 7.05 -9.12
N PRO A 60 -24.38 6.81 -10.44
CA PRO A 60 -23.66 5.73 -11.14
C PRO A 60 -22.14 5.95 -11.25
N GLU A 61 -21.62 7.07 -10.74
CA GLU A 61 -20.22 7.45 -10.87
C GLU A 61 -19.31 6.65 -9.93
N LYS A 62 -18.41 5.86 -10.52
CA LYS A 62 -17.38 5.07 -9.82
C LYS A 62 -16.08 5.86 -9.76
N TYR A 63 -15.74 6.39 -8.59
CA TYR A 63 -14.46 7.09 -8.41
C TYR A 63 -13.35 6.12 -7.98
N LEU A 64 -12.19 6.28 -8.63
CA LEU A 64 -10.93 5.61 -8.28
C LEU A 64 -10.47 6.10 -6.90
N ARG A 65 -10.79 5.34 -5.84
CA ARG A 65 -10.51 5.75 -4.45
C ARG A 65 -9.16 5.23 -3.96
N LYS A 66 -8.83 3.98 -4.29
CA LYS A 66 -7.66 3.29 -3.76
C LYS A 66 -6.91 2.56 -4.87
N HIS A 67 -5.58 2.64 -4.79
CA HIS A 67 -4.69 1.74 -5.50
C HIS A 67 -4.18 0.71 -4.51
N TRP A 68 -4.36 -0.55 -4.81
CA TRP A 68 -3.95 -1.66 -3.98
C TRP A 68 -2.72 -2.34 -4.57
N PHE A 69 -1.85 -2.79 -3.68
CA PHE A 69 -0.61 -3.46 -4.00
C PHE A 69 -0.47 -4.63 -3.04
N ARG A 70 -0.32 -5.84 -3.57
CA ARG A 70 0.08 -7.00 -2.79
C ARG A 70 1.55 -7.26 -3.09
N ILE A 71 2.36 -7.24 -2.05
CA ILE A 71 3.81 -7.28 -2.16
C ILE A 71 4.39 -8.42 -1.33
N VAL A 72 5.60 -8.84 -1.67
CA VAL A 72 6.46 -9.67 -0.84
C VAL A 72 7.54 -8.78 -0.24
N THR A 73 7.80 -8.91 1.06
CA THR A 73 8.89 -8.21 1.74
C THR A 73 10.16 -9.06 1.80
N ASP A 74 11.27 -8.45 2.19
CA ASP A 74 12.58 -9.12 2.38
C ASP A 74 12.54 -10.26 3.38
N ASN A 75 11.67 -10.17 4.39
CA ASN A 75 11.44 -11.22 5.39
C ASN A 75 10.44 -12.30 4.91
N GLY A 76 10.11 -12.34 3.62
CA GLY A 76 9.18 -13.32 3.05
C GLY A 76 7.71 -13.10 3.42
N MET A 77 7.36 -12.00 4.08
CA MET A 77 5.98 -11.68 4.42
C MET A 77 5.24 -11.14 3.20
N ILE A 78 3.99 -11.56 3.01
CA ILE A 78 3.12 -10.99 1.99
C ILE A 78 2.29 -9.89 2.64
N MET A 79 2.41 -8.66 2.14
CA MET A 79 1.70 -7.50 2.68
C MET A 79 0.77 -6.90 1.64
N THR A 80 -0.44 -6.56 2.06
CA THR A 80 -1.40 -5.83 1.22
C THR A 80 -1.39 -4.37 1.61
N LEU A 81 -0.90 -3.52 0.72
CA LEU A 81 -0.84 -2.07 0.87
C LEU A 81 -1.93 -1.40 0.03
N TYR A 82 -2.38 -0.22 0.47
CA TYR A 82 -3.15 0.66 -0.40
C TYR A 82 -2.73 2.12 -0.29
N PHE A 83 -2.86 2.80 -1.43
CA PHE A 83 -2.66 4.24 -1.57
C PHE A 83 -4.01 4.95 -1.72
N GLU A 84 -4.30 5.88 -0.81
CA GLU A 84 -5.49 6.74 -0.85
C GLU A 84 -5.15 8.06 -1.55
N ARG A 85 -5.75 8.31 -2.73
CA ARG A 85 -5.49 9.53 -3.52
C ARG A 85 -6.07 10.79 -2.89
N GLN A 86 -7.16 10.65 -2.13
CA GLN A 86 -7.82 11.78 -1.47
C GLN A 86 -7.48 11.78 0.02
N PRO A 87 -6.79 12.82 0.53
CA PRO A 87 -6.52 12.90 1.96
C PRO A 87 -7.83 13.12 2.72
N ARG A 88 -8.06 12.33 3.79
CA ARG A 88 -9.25 12.50 4.66
C ARG A 88 -9.28 13.83 5.41
N ALA A 89 -8.13 14.49 5.59
CA ALA A 89 -8.00 15.81 6.21
C ALA A 89 -6.73 16.52 5.70
N LYS A 90 -6.70 17.87 5.72
CA LYS A 90 -5.51 18.67 5.33
C LYS A 90 -4.23 18.26 6.06
N SER A 91 -4.33 17.80 7.32
CA SER A 91 -3.21 17.33 8.14
C SER A 91 -2.63 15.99 7.66
N GLN A 92 -3.45 15.15 7.02
CA GLN A 92 -3.06 13.83 6.53
C GLN A 92 -2.55 13.86 5.09
N ASN A 93 -2.30 15.04 4.52
CA ASN A 93 -1.85 15.18 3.14
C ASN A 93 -0.51 14.45 2.85
N LYS A 94 0.29 14.21 3.90
CA LYS A 94 1.57 13.49 3.86
C LYS A 94 1.45 11.97 4.06
N MET A 95 0.36 11.47 4.65
CA MET A 95 0.13 10.06 4.95
C MET A 95 -0.95 9.51 4.01
N ARG A 96 -0.50 8.90 2.93
CA ARG A 96 -1.38 8.37 1.87
C ARG A 96 -1.29 6.87 1.68
N TRP A 97 -0.39 6.22 2.42
CA TRP A 97 -0.11 4.79 2.33
C TRP A 97 -0.52 4.08 3.61
N TRP A 98 -1.17 2.94 3.45
CA TRP A 98 -1.73 2.14 4.52
C TRP A 98 -1.42 0.67 4.29
N LEU A 99 -1.13 -0.05 5.36
CA LEU A 99 -1.02 -1.50 5.40
C LEU A 99 -2.37 -2.07 5.81
N TYR A 100 -2.98 -2.86 4.94
CA TYR A 100 -4.29 -3.47 5.15
C TYR A 100 -4.18 -4.81 5.85
N THR A 101 -3.44 -5.74 5.26
CA THR A 101 -3.23 -7.09 5.81
C THR A 101 -1.77 -7.51 5.70
N VAL A 102 -1.36 -8.38 6.61
CA VAL A 102 -0.06 -9.07 6.58
C VAL A 102 -0.33 -10.57 6.63
N ILE A 103 0.36 -11.32 5.77
CA ILE A 103 0.38 -12.77 5.76
C ILE A 103 1.82 -13.17 5.95
N GLY A 104 2.15 -13.68 7.14
CA GLY A 104 3.51 -14.08 7.46
C GLY A 104 3.82 -15.54 7.13
N LYS A 105 5.13 -15.81 6.99
CA LYS A 105 5.76 -16.92 7.70
C LYS A 105 7.07 -16.38 8.30
N GLU A 106 7.09 -16.17 9.60
CA GLU A 106 8.32 -15.93 10.37
C GLU A 106 8.87 -17.32 10.71
N GLU A 107 9.89 -17.79 9.99
CA GLU A 107 10.72 -18.92 10.39
C GLU A 107 12.05 -18.35 10.90
N ASP A 108 12.06 -17.93 12.17
CA ASP A 108 13.29 -17.79 12.94
C ASP A 108 13.80 -19.22 13.22
N GLU A 109 14.84 -19.65 12.50
CA GLU A 109 15.64 -20.86 12.80
C GLU A 109 16.92 -20.47 13.56
#